data_AF-A0A9N8DY52-F1
#
_entry.id   AF-A0A9N8DY52-F1
#
_cell.length_a   1.000
_cell.length_b   1.000
_cell.length_c   1.000
_cell.angle_alpha   90.00
_cell.angle_beta   90.00
_cell.angle_gamma   90.00
#
_symmetry.space_group_name_H-M   'P 1'
#
loop_
_entity.id
_entity.type
_entity.pdbx_description
1 polymer ?
#
loop_
_entity_poly.entity_id
_entity_poly.type
_entity_poly.pdbx_seq_one_letter_code
_entity_poly.pdbx_strand_id
1 'polypeptide(L)'
;MSSERGNHPAPKGTSPPNPRHVMLLLEKHDVWINNILPFVGMGHYAFIGATNKKLNGLYRKYCDSVASPPEVSAEHVRRAAVKTDTFFSAIFCDVSTAEYWLSDNSEGRRPFSDNVCGCIRDVGNLRVLLWAHMDTRFPLPRDNIHQRAATRGHLHILKWARDNEWPLPPEGSIIISINAAKYGHLEVLKWAKDVCFECKRDICINAAQGGHLEILKWARDNGCPWDSQTCVWAALGGYLELLKWARENGCPWGNRTCELAARGGQLQVLEWARANGCPWNENTCSGAAQSGRLEVLEWAHANGCPWSVHTCANAAEHGHLEILQWARAHGCPWDKSTCAFAAHHGHLEILQWARANGCPWDAATINLAILGGNLKLQNGRVGAPSHTGIGSVLLYGKFVCFLHSFAP
;
A
#
# COMPACT_ATOMS: atom_id res chain seq x y z
N MET A 1 -10.18 -40.96 53.56
CA MET A 1 -8.78 -41.45 53.60
C MET A 1 -8.07 -40.93 52.37
N SER A 2 -7.23 -39.93 52.60
CA SER A 2 -6.40 -39.25 51.61
C SER A 2 -5.26 -40.18 51.15
N SER A 3 -4.93 -40.18 49.87
CA SER A 3 -3.61 -40.64 49.41
C SER A 3 -3.06 -39.68 48.35
N GLU A 4 -2.15 -38.85 48.82
CA GLU A 4 -1.00 -38.18 48.20
C GLU A 4 -0.78 -38.38 46.68
N ARG A 5 -0.73 -37.26 45.95
CA ARG A 5 0.14 -37.11 44.77
C ARG A 5 1.05 -35.91 45.00
N GLY A 6 2.33 -36.15 44.80
CA GLY A 6 3.43 -35.26 45.15
C GLY A 6 3.37 -33.88 44.47
N ASN A 7 3.66 -32.87 45.29
CA ASN A 7 4.03 -31.53 44.87
C ASN A 7 5.42 -31.58 44.20
N HIS A 8 5.46 -31.50 42.87
CA HIS A 8 6.62 -30.95 42.17
C HIS A 8 6.30 -29.52 41.75
N PRO A 9 7.04 -28.50 42.23
CA PRO A 9 6.81 -27.13 41.80
C PRO A 9 7.20 -26.97 40.33
N ALA A 10 6.29 -26.38 39.54
CA ALA A 10 6.56 -25.94 38.18
C ALA A 10 7.80 -25.03 38.14
N PRO A 11 8.62 -25.05 37.07
CA PRO A 11 9.75 -24.16 36.93
C PRO A 11 9.22 -22.72 36.97
N LYS A 12 9.70 -21.94 37.94
CA LYS A 12 9.38 -20.52 38.09
C LYS A 12 9.74 -19.82 36.79
N GLY A 13 8.72 -19.56 35.97
CA GLY A 13 8.82 -18.70 34.80
C GLY A 13 9.42 -17.37 35.26
N THR A 14 10.49 -16.94 34.59
CA THR A 14 11.16 -15.69 34.86
C THR A 14 10.13 -14.57 34.87
N SER A 15 9.94 -13.95 36.03
CA SER A 15 9.12 -12.75 36.19
C SER A 15 9.49 -11.71 35.11
N PRO A 16 8.53 -10.91 34.61
CA PRO A 16 8.83 -9.83 33.69
C PRO A 16 10.00 -8.99 34.23
N PRO A 17 10.92 -8.53 33.37
CA PRO A 17 12.11 -7.82 33.82
C PRO A 17 11.68 -6.63 34.66
N ASN A 18 12.20 -6.58 35.89
CA ASN A 18 11.98 -5.50 36.84
C ASN A 18 12.14 -4.15 36.12
N PRO A 19 11.24 -3.16 36.30
CA PRO A 19 11.36 -1.82 35.71
C PRO A 19 12.75 -1.19 35.87
N ARG A 20 13.47 -1.50 36.96
CA ARG A 20 14.88 -1.10 37.17
C ARG A 20 15.87 -1.77 36.21
N HIS A 21 15.62 -3.02 35.82
CA HIS A 21 16.43 -3.77 34.85
C HIS A 21 16.26 -3.24 33.42
N VAL A 22 15.05 -2.78 33.10
CA VAL A 22 14.71 -2.13 31.82
C VAL A 22 15.34 -0.73 31.72
N MET A 23 15.47 -0.03 32.85
CA MET A 23 16.24 1.22 32.97
C MET A 23 17.75 0.98 32.77
N LEU A 24 18.34 -0.07 33.35
CA LEU A 24 19.76 -0.42 33.17
C LEU A 24 20.13 -0.76 31.71
N LEU A 25 19.21 -1.33 30.94
CA LEU A 25 19.41 -1.60 29.50
C LEU A 25 19.39 -0.31 28.66
N LEU A 26 18.66 0.73 29.08
CA LEU A 26 18.65 2.07 28.44
C LEU A 26 19.94 2.85 28.67
N GLU A 27 20.73 2.47 29.67
CA GLU A 27 21.97 3.18 30.02
C GLU A 27 23.15 2.82 29.11
N LYS A 28 23.02 1.81 28.24
CA LYS A 28 24.11 1.38 27.36
C LYS A 28 24.22 2.24 26.10
N HIS A 29 25.20 3.14 26.14
CA HIS A 29 25.64 4.11 25.14
C HIS A 29 25.71 3.58 23.69
N ASP A 30 26.21 2.35 23.50
CA ASP A 30 26.62 1.85 22.17
C ASP A 30 25.45 1.35 21.30
N VAL A 31 24.28 1.16 21.90
CA VAL A 31 23.06 0.75 21.19
C VAL A 31 22.49 1.90 20.37
N TRP A 32 22.61 3.15 20.86
CA TRP A 32 22.00 4.34 20.28
C TRP A 32 22.74 4.85 19.05
N ILE A 33 24.08 4.90 19.10
CA ILE A 33 24.91 5.43 18.02
C ILE A 33 24.91 4.46 16.83
N ASN A 34 25.02 3.15 17.07
CA ASN A 34 25.25 2.17 16.01
C ASN A 34 23.97 1.67 15.33
N ASN A 35 22.79 1.73 15.98
CA ASN A 35 21.56 1.17 15.43
C ASN A 35 20.53 2.20 14.97
N ILE A 36 20.59 3.45 15.44
CA ILE A 36 19.55 4.46 15.19
C ILE A 36 20.06 5.56 14.25
N LEU A 37 21.32 5.99 14.41
CA LEU A 37 21.94 7.05 13.59
C LEU A 37 21.83 6.84 12.07
N PRO A 38 21.98 5.62 11.52
CA PRO A 38 21.86 5.38 10.08
C PRO A 38 20.45 5.60 9.52
N PHE A 39 19.41 5.54 10.35
CA PHE A 39 18.02 5.51 9.90
C PHE A 39 17.30 6.88 9.95
N VAL A 40 17.69 7.76 10.88
CA VAL A 40 16.95 9.03 11.13
C VAL A 40 17.62 10.25 10.49
N GLY A 41 18.89 10.15 10.09
CA GLY A 41 19.64 11.26 9.48
C GLY A 41 20.03 12.38 10.47
N MET A 42 21.03 13.20 10.09
CA MET A 42 21.69 14.14 11.01
C MET A 42 20.77 15.26 11.55
N GLY A 43 19.80 15.73 10.76
CA GLY A 43 18.87 16.78 11.18
C GLY A 43 17.95 16.37 12.35
N HIS A 44 17.63 15.08 12.48
CA HIS A 44 16.79 14.58 13.57
C HIS A 44 17.57 14.42 14.89
N TYR A 45 18.87 14.11 14.82
CA TYR A 45 19.69 13.95 16.02
C TYR A 45 19.99 15.29 16.72
N ALA A 46 20.17 16.38 15.95
CA ALA A 46 20.27 17.74 16.48
C ALA A 46 19.02 18.15 17.27
N PHE A 47 17.83 17.72 16.82
CA PHE A 47 16.56 17.98 17.50
C PHE A 47 16.35 17.09 18.73
N ILE A 48 16.59 15.78 18.63
CA ILE A 48 16.45 14.84 19.76
C ILE A 48 17.49 15.13 20.86
N GLY A 49 18.70 15.53 20.47
CA GLY A 49 19.73 15.99 21.39
C GLY A 49 19.35 17.28 22.11
N ALA A 50 18.58 18.17 21.48
CA ALA A 50 18.09 19.39 22.15
C ALA A 50 17.00 19.11 23.20
N THR A 51 16.23 18.01 23.04
CA THR A 51 15.09 17.67 23.90
C THR A 51 15.40 16.66 25.01
N ASN A 52 16.53 15.94 24.92
CA ASN A 52 16.97 14.98 25.93
C ASN A 52 18.39 15.27 26.40
N LYS A 53 18.57 15.58 27.69
CA LYS A 53 19.84 16.02 28.28
C LYS A 53 20.98 14.99 28.15
N LYS A 54 20.65 13.70 28.13
CA LYS A 54 21.63 12.60 27.97
C LYS A 54 22.04 12.44 26.51
N LEU A 55 21.08 12.54 25.57
CA LEU A 55 21.34 12.53 24.13
C LEU A 55 22.06 13.81 23.66
N ASN A 56 21.84 14.95 24.31
CA ASN A 56 22.62 16.18 24.09
C ASN A 56 24.11 15.95 24.37
N GLY A 57 24.42 15.24 25.45
CA GLY A 57 25.80 14.89 25.80
C GLY A 57 26.46 13.99 24.74
N LEU A 58 25.70 13.07 24.13
CA LEU A 58 26.18 12.21 23.06
C LEU A 58 26.33 12.96 21.72
N TYR A 59 25.36 13.83 21.41
CA TYR A 59 25.40 14.71 20.25
C TYR A 59 26.62 15.62 20.28
N ARG A 60 26.89 16.27 21.42
CA ARG A 60 28.07 17.11 21.59
C ARG A 60 29.36 16.33 21.37
N LYS A 61 29.52 15.18 22.03
CA LYS A 61 30.70 14.30 21.84
C LYS A 61 30.88 13.86 20.38
N TYR A 62 29.79 13.63 19.65
CA TYR A 62 29.83 13.28 18.23
C TYR A 62 30.12 14.49 17.33
N CYS A 63 29.52 15.66 17.57
CA CYS A 63 29.86 16.91 16.89
C CYS A 63 31.34 17.28 17.10
N ASP A 64 31.87 17.02 18.29
CA ASP A 64 33.29 17.21 18.61
C ASP A 64 34.19 16.25 17.82
N SER A 65 33.64 15.15 17.29
CA SER A 65 34.36 14.14 16.48
C SER A 65 34.26 14.35 14.97
N VAL A 66 33.43 15.29 14.49
CA VAL A 66 33.18 15.53 13.06
C VAL A 66 33.51 16.97 12.69
N ALA A 67 34.37 17.15 11.68
CA ALA A 67 35.03 18.43 11.38
C ALA A 67 34.13 19.60 10.94
N SER A 68 32.85 19.35 10.58
CA SER A 68 31.93 20.41 10.15
C SER A 68 30.45 20.02 10.34
N PRO A 69 29.86 20.27 11.52
CA PRO A 69 28.45 19.97 11.75
C PRO A 69 27.53 21.00 11.05
N PRO A 70 26.42 20.56 10.42
CA PRO A 70 25.48 21.49 9.77
C PRO A 70 24.68 22.30 10.80
N GLU A 71 24.67 23.63 10.67
CA GLU A 71 23.81 24.51 11.45
C GLU A 71 22.36 24.36 11.01
N VAL A 72 21.56 23.62 11.78
CA VAL A 72 20.11 23.55 11.59
C VAL A 72 19.44 24.14 12.83
N SER A 73 18.73 25.25 12.69
CA SER A 73 18.08 25.89 13.83
C SER A 73 16.94 25.03 14.36
N ALA A 74 16.82 24.93 15.69
CA ALA A 74 15.80 24.13 16.36
C ALA A 74 14.37 24.53 15.93
N GLU A 75 14.15 25.80 15.63
CA GLU A 75 12.88 26.35 15.12
C GLU A 75 12.54 25.84 13.71
N HIS A 76 13.55 25.68 12.84
CA HIS A 76 13.38 25.16 11.49
C HIS A 76 13.06 23.65 11.52
N VAL A 77 13.71 22.90 12.40
CA VAL A 77 13.39 21.48 12.61
C VAL A 77 12.01 21.30 13.23
N ARG A 78 11.60 22.13 14.20
CA ARG A 78 10.24 22.13 14.79
C ARG A 78 9.14 22.35 13.74
N ARG A 79 9.30 23.31 12.83
CA ARG A 79 8.28 23.58 11.78
C ARG A 79 8.23 22.50 10.70
N ALA A 80 9.37 21.87 10.39
CA ALA A 80 9.43 20.72 9.49
C ALA A 80 8.84 19.44 10.13
N ALA A 81 9.08 19.26 11.42
CA ALA A 81 8.66 18.13 12.24
C ALA A 81 7.15 17.95 12.37
N VAL A 82 6.40 19.04 12.57
CA VAL A 82 4.92 19.03 12.72
C VAL A 82 4.20 18.49 11.47
N LYS A 83 4.90 18.38 10.33
CA LYS A 83 4.31 18.04 9.03
C LYS A 83 4.52 16.61 8.57
N THR A 84 5.21 15.75 9.33
CA THR A 84 5.61 14.42 8.81
C THR A 84 5.32 13.26 9.76
N ASP A 85 4.71 12.20 9.24
CA ASP A 85 4.44 10.94 9.98
C ASP A 85 5.74 10.22 10.43
N THR A 86 6.84 10.48 9.71
CA THR A 86 8.19 10.03 10.05
C THR A 86 8.73 10.63 11.35
N PHE A 87 8.33 11.86 11.69
CA PHE A 87 8.78 12.55 12.91
C PHE A 87 8.17 11.93 14.17
N PHE A 88 6.87 11.64 14.17
CA PHE A 88 6.26 10.96 15.29
C PHE A 88 6.78 9.52 15.42
N SER A 89 7.02 8.83 14.30
CA SER A 89 7.68 7.51 14.30
C SER A 89 9.06 7.55 14.98
N ALA A 90 9.86 8.58 14.72
CA ALA A 90 11.17 8.77 15.35
C ALA A 90 11.10 9.16 16.84
N ILE A 91 10.10 9.95 17.25
CA ILE A 91 9.87 10.34 18.66
C ILE A 91 9.45 9.16 19.52
N PHE A 92 8.59 8.30 19.02
CA PHE A 92 8.08 7.15 19.77
C PHE A 92 8.99 5.91 19.66
N CYS A 93 10.26 6.10 19.26
CA CYS A 93 11.33 5.12 19.43
C CYS A 93 11.82 5.03 20.90
N ASP A 94 11.49 6.02 21.75
CA ASP A 94 11.90 6.04 23.16
C ASP A 94 10.84 6.65 24.10
N VAL A 95 10.78 6.15 25.33
CA VAL A 95 9.81 6.60 26.35
C VAL A 95 10.11 8.03 26.81
N SER A 96 11.39 8.40 26.93
CA SER A 96 11.76 9.75 27.42
C SER A 96 11.40 10.86 26.44
N THR A 97 11.42 10.58 25.13
CA THR A 97 11.02 11.56 24.11
C THR A 97 9.49 11.74 24.09
N ALA A 98 8.73 10.67 24.37
CA ALA A 98 7.29 10.73 24.55
C ALA A 98 6.89 11.57 25.78
N GLU A 99 7.58 11.40 26.91
CA GLU A 99 7.35 12.18 28.15
C GLU A 99 7.68 13.67 27.97
N TYR A 100 8.78 13.99 27.28
CA TYR A 100 9.16 15.38 27.02
C TYR A 100 8.11 16.11 26.16
N TRP A 101 7.64 15.47 25.08
CA TRP A 101 6.58 16.04 24.23
C TRP A 101 5.28 16.32 24.99
N LEU A 102 4.98 15.53 26.03
CA LEU A 102 3.82 15.75 26.90
C LEU A 102 4.01 16.93 27.85
N SER A 103 5.22 17.15 28.34
CA SER A 103 5.50 18.26 29.26
C SER A 103 5.38 19.64 28.60
N ASP A 104 5.55 19.71 27.28
CA ASP A 104 5.60 20.96 26.49
C ASP A 104 4.25 21.32 25.83
N ASN A 105 3.29 20.37 25.76
CA ASN A 105 1.97 20.54 25.10
C ASN A 105 0.78 20.66 26.07
N SER A 106 1.01 21.23 27.26
CA SER A 106 -0.05 21.47 28.26
C SER A 106 -1.14 22.45 27.80
N GLU A 107 -0.91 23.20 26.71
CA GLU A 107 -1.88 24.15 26.15
C GLU A 107 -2.31 23.76 24.72
N GLY A 108 -3.42 23.02 24.61
CA GLY A 108 -4.20 22.99 23.37
C GLY A 108 -4.49 21.61 22.78
N ARG A 109 -5.71 21.14 23.05
CA ARG A 109 -6.42 20.00 22.45
C ARG A 109 -6.05 19.70 20.98
N ARG A 110 -5.32 18.60 20.75
CA ARG A 110 -5.34 17.77 19.52
C ARG A 110 -5.29 16.29 19.93
N PRO A 111 -5.78 15.34 19.11
CA PRO A 111 -5.97 13.94 19.51
C PRO A 111 -4.60 13.24 19.62
N PHE A 112 -3.98 13.36 20.78
CA PHE A 112 -2.71 12.70 21.13
C PHE A 112 -2.86 11.15 21.11
N SER A 113 -4.05 10.63 21.42
CA SER A 113 -4.35 9.19 21.37
C SER A 113 -4.04 8.56 20.01
N ASP A 114 -4.49 9.19 18.93
CA ASP A 114 -4.45 8.57 17.60
C ASP A 114 -3.04 8.57 17.00
N ASN A 115 -2.25 9.59 17.33
CA ASN A 115 -0.87 9.78 16.85
C ASN A 115 0.14 8.90 17.61
N VAL A 116 0.03 8.79 18.94
CA VAL A 116 0.90 7.94 19.76
C VAL A 116 0.63 6.47 19.47
N CYS A 117 -0.65 6.08 19.44
CA CYS A 117 -1.05 4.76 18.98
C CYS A 117 -0.56 4.53 17.57
N GLY A 118 -0.52 5.59 16.75
CA GLY A 118 -0.03 5.48 15.40
C GLY A 118 1.44 5.13 15.26
N CYS A 119 2.26 5.65 16.14
CA CYS A 119 3.70 5.49 16.04
C CYS A 119 4.20 4.26 16.77
N ILE A 120 3.61 3.91 17.92
CA ILE A 120 3.83 2.60 18.57
C ILE A 120 3.53 1.45 17.59
N ARG A 121 2.52 1.65 16.74
CA ARG A 121 1.96 0.73 15.73
C ARG A 121 2.75 0.64 14.43
N ASP A 122 3.39 1.72 14.00
CA ASP A 122 4.20 1.76 12.78
C ASP A 122 5.68 1.40 13.05
N VAL A 123 6.15 1.56 14.29
CA VAL A 123 7.53 1.23 14.73
C VAL A 123 7.60 -0.12 15.45
N GLY A 124 6.51 -0.57 16.07
CA GLY A 124 6.49 -1.81 16.84
C GLY A 124 7.10 -1.67 18.24
N ASN A 125 7.18 -0.47 18.79
CA ASN A 125 7.86 -0.22 20.05
C ASN A 125 7.01 -0.61 21.27
N LEU A 126 7.19 -1.85 21.73
CA LEU A 126 6.51 -2.38 22.91
C LEU A 126 6.72 -1.52 24.16
N ARG A 127 7.86 -0.83 24.27
CA ARG A 127 8.20 -0.03 25.46
C ARG A 127 7.33 1.20 25.59
N VAL A 128 7.06 1.85 24.47
CA VAL A 128 6.16 3.02 24.42
C VAL A 128 4.70 2.56 24.55
N LEU A 129 4.35 1.37 24.04
CA LEU A 129 3.05 0.75 24.32
C LEU A 129 2.82 0.49 25.80
N LEU A 130 3.80 -0.12 26.47
CA LEU A 130 3.77 -0.39 27.91
C LEU A 130 3.64 0.90 28.72
N TRP A 131 4.44 1.91 28.39
CA TRP A 131 4.36 3.22 29.04
C TRP A 131 2.99 3.88 28.85
N ALA A 132 2.47 3.91 27.62
CA ALA A 132 1.17 4.51 27.33
C ALA A 132 0.01 3.73 27.99
N HIS A 133 0.12 2.41 28.14
CA HIS A 133 -0.87 1.60 28.84
C HIS A 133 -0.92 1.86 30.35
N MET A 134 0.24 2.13 30.96
CA MET A 134 0.35 2.40 32.40
C MET A 134 -0.09 3.83 32.77
N ASP A 135 -0.22 4.72 31.79
CA ASP A 135 -0.63 6.11 32.00
C ASP A 135 -2.15 6.28 31.82
N THR A 136 -2.87 6.44 32.94
CA THR A 136 -4.33 6.56 32.97
C THR A 136 -4.86 7.83 32.29
N ARG A 137 -3.99 8.78 31.91
CA ARG A 137 -4.35 9.99 31.17
C ARG A 137 -4.70 9.72 29.70
N PHE A 138 -4.32 8.55 29.18
CA PHE A 138 -4.48 8.20 27.76
C PHE A 138 -5.12 6.83 27.59
N PRO A 139 -6.46 6.74 27.51
CA PRO A 139 -7.10 5.49 27.12
C PRO A 139 -6.69 5.16 25.68
N LEU A 140 -5.89 4.11 25.51
CA LEU A 140 -5.53 3.60 24.19
C LEU A 140 -6.82 3.10 23.48
N PRO A 141 -7.08 3.50 22.23
CA PRO A 141 -8.15 2.90 21.44
C PRO A 141 -7.86 1.41 21.29
N ARG A 142 -8.80 0.57 21.75
CA ARG A 142 -8.67 -0.89 21.67
C ARG A 142 -8.84 -1.41 20.24
N ASP A 143 -9.42 -0.58 19.37
CA ASP A 143 -9.74 -0.93 17.99
C ASP A 143 -8.48 -0.94 17.11
N ASN A 144 -8.31 -1.98 16.30
CA ASN A 144 -7.30 -2.10 15.23
C ASN A 144 -5.83 -2.32 15.64
N ILE A 145 -5.48 -2.42 16.93
CA ILE A 145 -4.10 -2.75 17.36
C ILE A 145 -3.65 -4.10 16.77
N HIS A 146 -4.54 -5.09 16.81
CA HIS A 146 -4.31 -6.43 16.29
C HIS A 146 -4.09 -6.45 14.77
N GLN A 147 -4.96 -5.78 14.02
CA GLN A 147 -4.90 -5.71 12.57
C GLN A 147 -3.56 -5.15 12.08
N ARG A 148 -3.12 -4.04 12.68
CA ARG A 148 -1.92 -3.31 12.23
C ARG A 148 -0.63 -3.94 12.75
N ALA A 149 -0.63 -4.49 13.97
CA ALA A 149 0.48 -5.33 14.44
C ALA A 149 0.69 -6.55 13.53
N ALA A 150 -0.40 -7.16 13.04
CA ALA A 150 -0.33 -8.24 12.05
C ALA A 150 0.18 -7.76 10.68
N THR A 151 -0.22 -6.58 10.20
CA THR A 151 0.32 -5.96 8.97
C THR A 151 1.83 -5.75 9.01
N ARG A 152 2.36 -5.38 10.18
CA ARG A 152 3.79 -5.07 10.37
C ARG A 152 4.62 -6.23 10.92
N GLY A 153 4.00 -7.35 11.27
CA GLY A 153 4.69 -8.52 11.83
C GLY A 153 5.11 -8.37 13.29
N HIS A 154 4.51 -7.45 14.04
CA HIS A 154 4.84 -7.18 15.44
C HIS A 154 4.22 -8.23 16.38
N LEU A 155 4.72 -9.46 16.28
CA LEU A 155 4.26 -10.62 17.06
C LEU A 155 4.28 -10.35 18.57
N HIS A 156 5.28 -9.62 19.07
CA HIS A 156 5.39 -9.27 20.49
C HIS A 156 4.27 -8.35 20.98
N ILE A 157 3.75 -7.45 20.13
CA ILE A 157 2.58 -6.62 20.45
C ILE A 157 1.32 -7.48 20.50
N LEU A 158 1.16 -8.43 19.57
CA LEU A 158 0.03 -9.36 19.56
C LEU A 158 0.00 -10.26 20.80
N LYS A 159 1.16 -10.79 21.21
CA LYS A 159 1.30 -11.56 22.46
C LYS A 159 0.97 -10.70 23.67
N TRP A 160 1.52 -9.48 23.75
CA TRP A 160 1.23 -8.56 24.84
C TRP A 160 -0.26 -8.20 24.93
N ALA A 161 -0.91 -7.90 23.80
CA ALA A 161 -2.34 -7.56 23.78
C ALA A 161 -3.19 -8.71 24.31
N ARG A 162 -2.90 -9.95 23.90
CA ARG A 162 -3.54 -11.16 24.42
C ARG A 162 -3.33 -11.32 25.93
N ASP A 163 -2.09 -11.19 26.40
CA ASP A 163 -1.75 -11.41 27.81
C ASP A 163 -2.34 -10.33 28.74
N ASN A 164 -2.80 -9.20 28.20
CA ASN A 164 -3.49 -8.12 28.94
C ASN A 164 -5.01 -8.11 28.70
N GLU A 165 -5.58 -9.20 28.16
CA GLU A 165 -7.03 -9.36 27.92
C GLU A 165 -7.62 -8.28 27.00
N TRP A 166 -6.82 -7.77 26.06
CA TRP A 166 -7.36 -6.86 25.05
C TRP A 166 -8.23 -7.67 24.09
N PRO A 167 -9.53 -7.36 23.97
CA PRO A 167 -10.45 -8.18 23.22
C PRO A 167 -10.03 -8.23 21.76
N LEU A 168 -9.83 -9.44 21.25
CA LEU A 168 -9.84 -9.70 19.82
C LEU A 168 -11.29 -9.55 19.36
N PRO A 169 -11.61 -8.65 18.42
CA PRO A 169 -12.93 -8.65 17.83
C PRO A 169 -13.20 -10.04 17.21
N PRO A 170 -14.44 -10.55 17.24
CA PRO A 170 -14.78 -11.85 16.63
C PRO A 170 -14.31 -11.98 15.17
N GLU A 171 -14.33 -10.88 14.43
CA GLU A 171 -13.81 -10.77 13.05
C GLU A 171 -12.30 -10.49 12.97
N GLY A 172 -11.71 -10.02 14.07
CA GLY A 172 -10.29 -9.62 14.18
C GLY A 172 -9.32 -10.79 14.03
N SER A 173 -9.72 -12.00 14.41
CA SER A 173 -8.95 -13.24 14.24
C SER A 173 -8.64 -13.56 12.77
N ILE A 174 -9.62 -13.35 11.89
CA ILE A 174 -9.47 -13.56 10.44
C ILE A 174 -8.59 -12.46 9.84
N ILE A 175 -8.78 -11.21 10.28
CA ILE A 175 -8.02 -10.05 9.79
C ILE A 175 -6.52 -10.18 10.10
N ILE A 176 -6.15 -10.69 11.29
CA ILE A 176 -4.75 -10.96 11.64
C ILE A 176 -4.12 -11.92 10.63
N SER A 177 -4.79 -13.04 10.37
CA SER A 177 -4.28 -14.08 9.47
C SER A 177 -4.18 -13.58 8.04
N ILE A 178 -5.19 -12.86 7.54
CA ILE A 178 -5.18 -12.25 6.20
C ILE A 178 -4.02 -11.27 6.04
N ASN A 179 -3.82 -10.36 6.99
CA ASN A 179 -2.75 -9.37 6.93
C ASN A 179 -1.38 -10.01 7.06
N ALA A 180 -1.21 -10.95 7.99
CA ALA A 180 0.04 -11.67 8.14
C ALA A 180 0.40 -12.43 6.86
N ALA A 181 -0.59 -13.03 6.19
CA ALA A 181 -0.39 -13.67 4.89
C ALA A 181 -0.02 -12.68 3.79
N LYS A 182 -0.71 -11.54 3.70
CA LYS A 182 -0.46 -10.51 2.68
C LYS A 182 0.91 -9.85 2.78
N TYR A 183 1.41 -9.68 3.99
CA TYR A 183 2.64 -8.91 4.26
C TYR A 183 3.84 -9.77 4.68
N GLY A 184 3.71 -11.10 4.64
CA GLY A 184 4.88 -11.98 4.75
C GLY A 184 5.25 -12.42 6.16
N HIS A 185 4.34 -12.31 7.13
CA HIS A 185 4.62 -12.57 8.54
C HIS A 185 4.24 -14.00 8.95
N LEU A 186 5.03 -14.98 8.51
CA LEU A 186 4.80 -16.40 8.80
C LEU A 186 4.73 -16.72 10.30
N GLU A 187 5.55 -16.08 11.12
CA GLU A 187 5.56 -16.30 12.58
C GLU A 187 4.27 -15.78 13.25
N VAL A 188 3.66 -14.73 12.70
CA VAL A 188 2.33 -14.26 13.15
C VAL A 188 1.25 -15.27 12.76
N LEU A 189 1.33 -15.88 11.58
CA LEU A 189 0.40 -16.93 11.15
C LEU A 189 0.51 -18.19 12.02
N LYS A 190 1.73 -18.63 12.33
CA LYS A 190 1.96 -19.76 13.24
C LYS A 190 1.38 -19.48 14.62
N TRP A 191 1.62 -18.29 15.16
CA TRP A 191 1.02 -17.90 16.45
C TRP A 191 -0.51 -17.79 16.36
N ALA A 192 -1.05 -17.24 15.27
CA ALA A 192 -2.48 -17.18 15.06
C ALA A 192 -3.09 -18.59 14.99
N LYS A 193 -2.38 -19.57 14.40
CA LYS A 193 -2.77 -21.00 14.37
C LYS A 193 -3.14 -21.54 15.74
N ASP A 194 -2.32 -21.23 16.74
CA ASP A 194 -2.46 -21.78 18.08
C ASP A 194 -3.55 -21.08 18.91
N VAL A 195 -4.00 -19.90 18.48
CA VAL A 195 -4.85 -19.01 19.29
C VAL A 195 -6.22 -18.75 18.66
N CYS A 196 -6.28 -18.53 17.35
CA CYS A 196 -7.48 -18.00 16.69
C CYS A 196 -7.47 -18.18 15.16
N PHE A 197 -7.16 -19.37 14.65
CA PHE A 197 -7.01 -19.58 13.21
C PHE A 197 -8.16 -20.33 12.57
N GLU A 198 -8.62 -19.79 11.44
CA GLU A 198 -9.58 -20.42 10.57
C GLU A 198 -8.97 -20.53 9.16
N CYS A 199 -8.79 -21.76 8.67
CA CYS A 199 -8.16 -22.00 7.37
C CYS A 199 -9.12 -21.61 6.24
N LYS A 200 -8.97 -20.40 5.70
CA LYS A 200 -9.77 -19.88 4.57
C LYS A 200 -8.93 -19.69 3.32
N ARG A 201 -9.62 -19.69 2.18
CA ARG A 201 -9.01 -19.38 0.88
C ARG A 201 -8.35 -18.00 0.83
N ASP A 202 -8.85 -17.07 1.65
CA ASP A 202 -8.31 -15.72 1.74
C ASP A 202 -6.84 -15.71 2.16
N ILE A 203 -6.37 -16.68 2.94
CA ILE A 203 -4.96 -16.79 3.34
C ILE A 203 -4.10 -17.04 2.09
N CYS A 204 -4.48 -18.01 1.26
CA CYS A 204 -3.77 -18.34 0.01
C CYS A 204 -3.82 -17.19 -1.01
N ILE A 205 -4.98 -16.53 -1.14
CA ILE A 205 -5.16 -15.36 -2.02
C ILE A 205 -4.23 -14.21 -1.59
N ASN A 206 -4.20 -13.89 -0.30
CA ASN A 206 -3.38 -12.78 0.21
C ASN A 206 -1.89 -13.12 0.20
N ALA A 207 -1.50 -14.36 0.51
CA ALA A 207 -0.12 -14.82 0.35
C ALA A 207 0.35 -14.70 -1.10
N ALA A 208 -0.49 -15.06 -2.07
CA ALA A 208 -0.21 -14.86 -3.49
C ALA A 208 -0.16 -13.38 -3.90
N GLN A 209 -1.03 -12.54 -3.34
CA GLN A 209 -1.01 -11.10 -3.57
C GLN A 209 0.29 -10.43 -3.05
N GLY A 210 0.86 -10.93 -1.95
CA GLY A 210 2.14 -10.46 -1.40
C GLY A 210 3.38 -11.17 -1.95
N GLY A 211 3.21 -12.25 -2.72
CA GLY A 211 4.33 -13.02 -3.27
C GLY A 211 5.02 -13.94 -2.27
N HIS A 212 4.36 -14.29 -1.18
CA HIS A 212 4.96 -15.03 -0.06
C HIS A 212 4.80 -16.55 -0.25
N LEU A 213 5.69 -17.15 -1.05
CA LEU A 213 5.67 -18.59 -1.37
C LEU A 213 5.71 -19.47 -0.12
N GLU A 214 6.56 -19.16 0.86
CA GLU A 214 6.66 -19.97 2.10
C GLU A 214 5.38 -19.94 2.93
N ILE A 215 4.65 -18.82 2.92
CA ILE A 215 3.33 -18.74 3.55
C ILE A 215 2.33 -19.57 2.76
N LEU A 216 2.37 -19.52 1.43
CA LEU A 216 1.45 -20.31 0.60
C LEU A 216 1.67 -21.82 0.80
N LYS A 217 2.93 -22.28 0.85
CA LYS A 217 3.30 -23.67 1.21
C LYS A 217 2.74 -24.03 2.59
N TRP A 218 3.04 -23.21 3.60
CA TRP A 218 2.52 -23.41 4.95
C TRP A 218 1.00 -23.49 4.99
N ALA A 219 0.29 -22.58 4.30
CA ALA A 219 -1.17 -22.60 4.26
C ALA A 219 -1.71 -23.91 3.66
N ARG A 220 -1.03 -24.46 2.65
CA ARG A 220 -1.39 -25.73 2.02
C ARG A 220 -1.14 -26.94 2.92
N ASP A 221 -0.02 -26.97 3.62
CA ASP A 221 0.27 -28.01 4.61
C ASP A 221 -0.74 -28.01 5.77
N ASN A 222 -1.36 -26.87 6.04
CA ASN A 222 -2.39 -26.71 7.06
C ASN A 222 -3.83 -26.91 6.53
N GLY A 223 -3.99 -27.35 5.28
CA GLY A 223 -5.29 -27.68 4.70
C GLY A 223 -6.13 -26.47 4.27
N CYS A 224 -5.52 -25.29 4.12
CA CYS A 224 -6.26 -24.12 3.66
C CYS A 224 -6.69 -24.33 2.20
N PRO A 225 -7.98 -24.11 1.87
CA PRO A 225 -8.42 -24.18 0.49
C PRO A 225 -7.75 -23.07 -0.32
N TRP A 226 -7.69 -23.26 -1.63
CA TRP A 226 -7.34 -22.23 -2.58
C TRP A 226 -8.29 -22.29 -3.77
N ASP A 227 -8.29 -21.24 -4.58
CA ASP A 227 -9.04 -21.22 -5.83
C ASP A 227 -8.23 -20.47 -6.90
N SER A 228 -8.84 -20.28 -8.07
CA SER A 228 -8.19 -19.64 -9.21
C SER A 228 -7.70 -18.22 -8.93
N GLN A 229 -8.22 -17.54 -7.89
CA GLN A 229 -7.76 -16.19 -7.53
C GLN A 229 -6.30 -16.21 -7.06
N THR A 230 -5.83 -17.31 -6.44
CA THR A 230 -4.42 -17.45 -6.06
C THR A 230 -3.50 -17.26 -7.27
N CYS A 231 -3.79 -17.89 -8.40
CA CYS A 231 -3.03 -17.69 -9.64
C CYS A 231 -3.19 -16.28 -10.22
N VAL A 232 -4.38 -15.70 -10.15
CA VAL A 232 -4.67 -14.35 -10.66
C VAL A 232 -3.85 -13.27 -9.94
N TRP A 233 -3.79 -13.31 -8.60
CA TRP A 233 -3.03 -12.35 -7.81
C TRP A 233 -1.52 -12.57 -7.89
N ALA A 234 -1.08 -13.82 -7.92
CA ALA A 234 0.32 -14.14 -8.18
C ALA A 234 0.81 -13.56 -9.50
N ALA A 235 -0.04 -13.63 -10.53
CA ALA A 235 0.27 -13.15 -11.86
C ALA A 235 0.33 -11.62 -11.94
N LEU A 236 -0.59 -10.91 -11.26
CA LEU A 236 -0.55 -9.45 -11.17
C LEU A 236 0.78 -8.95 -10.54
N GLY A 237 1.22 -9.62 -9.48
CA GLY A 237 2.43 -9.25 -8.73
C GLY A 237 3.75 -9.70 -9.37
N GLY A 238 3.71 -10.50 -10.43
CA GLY A 238 4.92 -10.98 -11.10
C GLY A 238 5.61 -12.16 -10.41
N TYR A 239 4.92 -12.85 -9.50
CA TYR A 239 5.52 -13.89 -8.65
C TYR A 239 5.61 -15.24 -9.38
N LEU A 240 6.49 -15.33 -10.38
CA LEU A 240 6.61 -16.49 -11.27
C LEU A 240 6.82 -17.81 -10.53
N GLU A 241 7.77 -17.87 -9.59
CA GLU A 241 8.08 -19.10 -8.84
C GLU A 241 6.92 -19.55 -7.94
N LEU A 242 6.19 -18.59 -7.36
CA LEU A 242 4.97 -18.89 -6.61
C LEU A 242 3.88 -19.44 -7.52
N LEU A 243 3.71 -18.85 -8.70
CA LEU A 243 2.73 -19.30 -9.68
C LEU A 243 3.04 -20.70 -10.22
N LYS A 244 4.31 -20.99 -10.56
CA LYS A 244 4.79 -22.32 -10.94
C LYS A 244 4.45 -23.35 -9.88
N TRP A 245 4.84 -23.09 -8.63
CA TRP A 245 4.58 -23.99 -7.52
C TRP A 245 3.07 -24.20 -7.30
N ALA A 246 2.26 -23.15 -7.36
CA ALA A 246 0.81 -23.27 -7.21
C ALA A 246 0.20 -24.17 -8.31
N ARG A 247 0.67 -24.03 -9.56
CA ARG A 247 0.19 -24.83 -10.70
C ARG A 247 0.61 -26.29 -10.60
N GLU A 248 1.86 -26.57 -10.24
CA GLU A 248 2.38 -27.93 -10.01
C GLU A 248 1.62 -28.67 -8.92
N ASN A 249 1.09 -27.94 -7.93
CA ASN A 249 0.31 -28.49 -6.82
C ASN A 249 -1.21 -28.49 -7.06
N GLY A 250 -1.68 -28.17 -8.27
CA GLY A 250 -3.07 -28.33 -8.68
C GLY A 250 -3.98 -27.12 -8.46
N CYS A 251 -3.44 -25.92 -8.20
CA CYS A 251 -4.24 -24.69 -8.18
C CYS A 251 -4.77 -24.38 -9.59
N PRO A 252 -6.08 -24.18 -9.82
CA PRO A 252 -6.63 -23.96 -11.15
C PRO A 252 -6.23 -22.59 -11.73
N TRP A 253 -6.20 -22.47 -13.06
CA TRP A 253 -6.06 -21.18 -13.74
C TRP A 253 -7.29 -20.30 -13.49
N GLY A 254 -7.07 -18.99 -13.39
CA GLY A 254 -8.15 -18.00 -13.48
C GLY A 254 -8.29 -17.49 -14.90
N ASN A 255 -9.52 -17.21 -15.33
CA ASN A 255 -9.81 -16.59 -16.63
C ASN A 255 -9.15 -15.20 -16.80
N ARG A 256 -8.81 -14.52 -15.70
CA ARG A 256 -8.13 -13.21 -15.69
C ARG A 256 -6.63 -13.29 -15.41
N THR A 257 -6.04 -14.49 -15.36
CA THR A 257 -4.61 -14.62 -15.00
C THR A 257 -3.71 -13.92 -16.02
N CYS A 258 -3.91 -14.14 -17.32
CA CYS A 258 -3.17 -13.41 -18.36
C CYS A 258 -3.48 -11.91 -18.38
N GLU A 259 -4.76 -11.53 -18.20
CA GLU A 259 -5.18 -10.13 -18.11
C GLU A 259 -4.41 -9.37 -17.02
N LEU A 260 -4.35 -9.93 -15.81
CA LEU A 260 -3.69 -9.27 -14.69
C LEU A 260 -2.16 -9.34 -14.77
N ALA A 261 -1.58 -10.42 -15.34
CA ALA A 261 -0.15 -10.42 -15.67
C ALA A 261 0.18 -9.26 -16.62
N ALA A 262 -0.65 -9.07 -17.65
CA ALA A 262 -0.47 -8.03 -18.64
C ALA A 262 -0.62 -6.62 -18.04
N ARG A 263 -1.66 -6.43 -17.22
CA ARG A 263 -1.89 -5.19 -16.47
C ARG A 263 -0.74 -4.87 -15.50
N GLY A 264 -0.20 -5.89 -14.83
CA GLY A 264 0.95 -5.78 -13.94
C GLY A 264 2.27 -5.46 -14.66
N GLY A 265 2.32 -5.59 -15.99
CA GLY A 265 3.57 -5.45 -16.76
C GLY A 265 4.47 -6.68 -16.67
N GLN A 266 3.93 -7.84 -16.28
CA GLN A 266 4.70 -9.03 -15.93
C GLN A 266 4.91 -9.94 -17.14
N LEU A 267 5.77 -9.52 -18.08
CA LEU A 267 5.98 -10.23 -19.35
C LEU A 267 6.39 -11.69 -19.16
N GLN A 268 7.39 -11.96 -18.31
CA GLN A 268 7.87 -13.33 -18.05
C GLN A 268 6.78 -14.25 -17.49
N VAL A 269 5.90 -13.71 -16.63
CA VAL A 269 4.76 -14.47 -16.10
C VAL A 269 3.74 -14.75 -17.20
N LEU A 270 3.46 -13.76 -18.05
CA LEU A 270 2.53 -13.91 -19.16
C LEU A 270 3.02 -14.95 -20.19
N GLU A 271 4.30 -14.89 -20.55
CA GLU A 271 4.98 -15.88 -21.41
C GLU A 271 4.83 -17.30 -20.86
N TRP A 272 5.21 -17.47 -19.59
CA TRP A 272 5.13 -18.77 -18.93
C TRP A 272 3.69 -19.27 -18.80
N ALA A 273 2.75 -18.40 -18.39
CA ALA A 273 1.34 -18.77 -18.27
C ALA A 273 0.77 -19.20 -19.63
N ARG A 274 1.11 -18.49 -20.71
CA ARG A 274 0.65 -18.83 -22.06
C ARG A 274 1.19 -20.16 -22.54
N ALA A 275 2.49 -20.42 -22.30
CA ALA A 275 3.14 -21.69 -22.63
C ALA A 275 2.51 -22.88 -21.87
N ASN A 276 1.95 -22.64 -20.69
CA ASN A 276 1.30 -23.65 -19.84
C ASN A 276 -0.23 -23.69 -19.98
N GLY A 277 -0.75 -23.22 -21.12
CA GLY A 277 -2.16 -23.35 -21.47
C GLY A 277 -3.12 -22.45 -20.69
N CYS A 278 -2.63 -21.37 -20.06
CA CYS A 278 -3.53 -20.37 -19.48
C CYS A 278 -4.33 -19.69 -20.60
N PRO A 279 -5.66 -19.61 -20.49
CA PRO A 279 -6.48 -18.91 -21.47
C PRO A 279 -6.22 -17.39 -21.40
N TRP A 280 -6.34 -16.75 -22.56
CA TRP A 280 -6.35 -15.30 -22.70
C TRP A 280 -7.47 -14.85 -23.64
N ASN A 281 -7.79 -13.56 -23.62
CA ASN A 281 -8.76 -12.91 -24.49
C ASN A 281 -8.38 -11.43 -24.67
N GLU A 282 -9.24 -10.65 -25.34
CA GLU A 282 -8.99 -9.24 -25.64
C GLU A 282 -8.67 -8.37 -24.42
N ASN A 283 -9.15 -8.75 -23.23
CA ASN A 283 -8.85 -8.03 -21.99
C ASN A 283 -7.36 -8.10 -21.64
N THR A 284 -6.60 -9.07 -22.15
CA THR A 284 -5.14 -9.14 -21.93
C THR A 284 -4.44 -7.95 -22.58
N CYS A 285 -4.75 -7.69 -23.85
CA CYS A 285 -4.25 -6.50 -24.55
C CYS A 285 -4.81 -5.22 -23.92
N SER A 286 -6.10 -5.18 -23.57
CA SER A 286 -6.70 -3.99 -22.95
C SER A 286 -6.14 -3.69 -21.57
N GLY A 287 -5.73 -4.70 -20.79
CA GLY A 287 -5.08 -4.56 -19.49
C GLY A 287 -3.65 -4.02 -19.60
N ALA A 288 -2.87 -4.50 -20.58
CA ALA A 288 -1.55 -3.94 -20.89
C ALA A 288 -1.66 -2.46 -21.30
N ALA A 289 -2.60 -2.15 -22.19
CA ALA A 289 -2.87 -0.79 -22.64
C ALA A 289 -3.32 0.15 -21.51
N GLN A 290 -4.18 -0.33 -20.61
CA GLN A 290 -4.63 0.40 -19.42
C GLN A 290 -3.47 0.86 -18.52
N SER A 291 -2.43 0.03 -18.40
CA SER A 291 -1.34 0.26 -17.45
C SER A 291 -0.05 0.77 -18.08
N GLY A 292 -0.11 1.20 -19.34
CA GLY A 292 1.05 1.78 -20.00
C GLY A 292 2.14 0.76 -20.34
N ARG A 293 1.80 -0.52 -20.55
CA ARG A 293 2.76 -1.61 -20.76
C ARG A 293 2.92 -1.94 -22.24
N LEU A 294 3.62 -1.08 -22.99
CA LEU A 294 3.78 -1.24 -24.44
C LEU A 294 4.45 -2.57 -24.81
N GLU A 295 5.59 -2.90 -24.21
CA GLU A 295 6.33 -4.16 -24.47
C GLU A 295 5.46 -5.41 -24.30
N VAL A 296 4.62 -5.43 -23.26
CA VAL A 296 3.70 -6.52 -23.00
C VAL A 296 2.59 -6.60 -24.05
N LEU A 297 2.08 -5.44 -24.48
CA LEU A 297 1.06 -5.37 -25.53
C LEU A 297 1.62 -5.83 -26.89
N GLU A 298 2.83 -5.39 -27.23
CA GLU A 298 3.56 -5.80 -28.44
C GLU A 298 3.72 -7.32 -28.48
N TRP A 299 4.24 -7.90 -27.39
CA TRP A 299 4.41 -9.33 -27.28
C TRP A 299 3.08 -10.09 -27.34
N ALA A 300 2.06 -9.64 -26.62
CA ALA A 300 0.76 -10.30 -26.61
C ALA A 300 0.12 -10.30 -28.01
N HIS A 301 0.18 -9.18 -28.72
CA HIS A 301 -0.33 -9.07 -30.08
C HIS A 301 0.45 -9.95 -31.05
N ALA A 302 1.79 -9.92 -31.00
CA ALA A 302 2.65 -10.74 -31.85
C ALA A 302 2.42 -12.25 -31.67
N ASN A 303 1.99 -12.67 -30.47
CA ASN A 303 1.67 -14.06 -30.16
C ASN A 303 0.19 -14.42 -30.37
N GLY A 304 -0.58 -13.56 -31.03
CA GLY A 304 -1.97 -13.85 -31.44
C GLY A 304 -3.00 -13.66 -30.33
N CYS A 305 -2.71 -12.88 -29.30
CA CYS A 305 -3.75 -12.44 -28.37
C CYS A 305 -4.70 -11.48 -29.11
N PRO A 306 -6.03 -11.72 -29.07
CA PRO A 306 -6.97 -10.78 -29.66
C PRO A 306 -6.91 -9.43 -28.94
N TRP A 307 -7.37 -8.40 -29.62
CA TRP A 307 -7.60 -7.07 -29.05
C TRP A 307 -8.96 -6.55 -29.52
N SER A 308 -9.46 -5.49 -28.90
CA SER A 308 -10.74 -4.88 -29.24
C SER A 308 -10.65 -3.36 -29.14
N VAL A 309 -11.78 -2.68 -29.39
CA VAL A 309 -11.89 -1.21 -29.19
C VAL A 309 -11.48 -0.77 -27.78
N HIS A 310 -11.61 -1.66 -26.79
CA HIS A 310 -11.20 -1.41 -25.42
C HIS A 310 -9.68 -1.22 -25.25
N THR A 311 -8.85 -1.76 -26.13
CA THR A 311 -7.40 -1.54 -26.08
C THR A 311 -7.07 -0.07 -26.36
N CYS A 312 -7.64 0.52 -27.41
CA CYS A 312 -7.48 1.94 -27.70
C CYS A 312 -8.19 2.82 -26.66
N ALA A 313 -9.40 2.45 -26.25
CA ALA A 313 -10.16 3.22 -25.27
C ALA A 313 -9.45 3.30 -23.90
N ASN A 314 -8.90 2.19 -23.40
CA ASN A 314 -8.16 2.17 -22.13
C ASN A 314 -6.84 2.93 -22.19
N ALA A 315 -6.10 2.84 -23.32
CA ALA A 315 -4.89 3.64 -23.52
C ALA A 315 -5.23 5.15 -23.49
N ALA A 316 -6.33 5.54 -24.11
CA ALA A 316 -6.80 6.92 -24.13
C ALA A 316 -7.31 7.40 -22.76
N GLU A 317 -8.01 6.53 -22.03
CA GLU A 317 -8.51 6.79 -20.68
C GLU A 317 -7.39 7.06 -19.68
N HIS A 318 -6.27 6.35 -19.79
CA HIS A 318 -5.16 6.41 -18.83
C HIS A 318 -3.97 7.26 -19.30
N GLY A 319 -4.11 7.98 -20.41
CA GLY A 319 -3.10 8.94 -20.84
C GLY A 319 -1.91 8.34 -21.60
N HIS A 320 -2.03 7.15 -22.17
CA HIS A 320 -0.95 6.44 -22.86
C HIS A 320 -0.97 6.68 -24.38
N LEU A 321 -0.57 7.87 -24.82
CA LEU A 321 -0.57 8.26 -26.24
C LEU A 321 0.28 7.33 -27.12
N GLU A 322 1.49 6.97 -26.66
CA GLU A 322 2.40 6.10 -27.41
C GLU A 322 1.76 4.73 -27.71
N ILE A 323 1.10 4.14 -26.71
CA ILE A 323 0.37 2.87 -26.87
C ILE A 323 -0.78 3.03 -27.85
N LEU A 324 -1.53 4.14 -27.76
CA LEU A 324 -2.63 4.40 -28.67
C LEU A 324 -2.13 4.54 -30.12
N GLN A 325 -1.03 5.27 -30.33
CA GLN A 325 -0.38 5.43 -31.64
C GLN A 325 0.06 4.08 -32.20
N TRP A 326 0.77 3.30 -31.39
CA TRP A 326 1.24 1.97 -31.77
C TRP A 326 0.08 1.03 -32.11
N ALA A 327 -0.96 0.95 -31.25
CA ALA A 327 -2.10 0.08 -31.47
C ALA A 327 -2.84 0.44 -32.76
N ARG A 328 -2.96 1.74 -33.08
CA ARG A 328 -3.58 2.20 -34.32
C ARG A 328 -2.74 1.94 -35.55
N ALA A 329 -1.43 2.10 -35.47
CA ALA A 329 -0.51 1.74 -36.55
C ALA A 329 -0.61 0.26 -36.95
N HIS A 330 -0.96 -0.61 -36.00
CA HIS A 330 -1.13 -2.05 -36.20
C HIS A 330 -2.59 -2.47 -36.42
N GLY A 331 -3.51 -1.53 -36.61
CA GLY A 331 -4.89 -1.83 -37.01
C GLY A 331 -5.84 -2.21 -35.86
N CYS A 332 -5.48 -1.99 -34.60
CA CYS A 332 -6.40 -2.18 -33.48
C CYS A 332 -7.64 -1.28 -33.64
N PRO A 333 -8.87 -1.81 -33.62
CA PRO A 333 -10.06 -0.97 -33.81
C PRO A 333 -10.20 0.06 -32.69
N TRP A 334 -10.88 1.16 -33.01
CA TRP A 334 -11.27 2.19 -32.04
C TRP A 334 -12.71 2.64 -32.29
N ASP A 335 -13.30 3.29 -31.32
CA ASP A 335 -14.65 3.82 -31.39
C ASP A 335 -14.73 5.17 -30.67
N LYS A 336 -15.96 5.69 -30.53
CA LYS A 336 -16.22 6.98 -29.88
C LYS A 336 -15.75 7.01 -28.43
N SER A 337 -15.69 5.87 -27.77
CA SER A 337 -15.22 5.73 -26.38
C SER A 337 -13.78 6.19 -26.21
N THR A 338 -12.94 6.03 -27.25
CA THR A 338 -11.54 6.50 -27.24
C THR A 338 -11.46 8.02 -27.03
N CYS A 339 -12.22 8.79 -27.83
CA CYS A 339 -12.32 10.23 -27.66
C CYS A 339 -13.01 10.61 -26.35
N ALA A 340 -14.09 9.90 -25.99
CA ALA A 340 -14.90 10.23 -24.84
C ALA A 340 -14.13 10.06 -23.51
N PHE A 341 -13.34 9.00 -23.37
CA PHE A 341 -12.50 8.77 -22.20
C PHE A 341 -11.28 9.69 -22.13
N ALA A 342 -10.62 9.98 -23.26
CA ALA A 342 -9.57 11.00 -23.29
C ALA A 342 -10.07 12.36 -22.79
N ALA A 343 -11.29 12.74 -23.19
CA ALA A 343 -11.92 13.98 -22.74
C ALA A 343 -12.33 13.94 -21.25
N HIS A 344 -12.88 12.80 -20.80
CA HIS A 344 -13.26 12.58 -19.40
C HIS A 344 -12.08 12.75 -18.44
N HIS A 345 -10.91 12.24 -18.79
CA HIS A 345 -9.72 12.28 -17.93
C HIS A 345 -8.75 13.43 -18.26
N GLY A 346 -9.13 14.31 -19.19
CA GLY A 346 -8.39 15.54 -19.47
C GLY A 346 -7.13 15.34 -20.30
N HIS A 347 -7.01 14.21 -20.99
CA HIS A 347 -5.89 13.88 -21.88
C HIS A 347 -6.05 14.59 -23.24
N LEU A 348 -5.85 15.92 -23.22
CA LEU A 348 -6.07 16.79 -24.39
C LEU A 348 -5.22 16.39 -25.60
N GLU A 349 -3.95 16.06 -25.40
CA GLU A 349 -3.04 15.64 -26.48
C GLU A 349 -3.55 14.38 -27.19
N ILE A 350 -4.05 13.40 -26.42
CA ILE A 350 -4.66 12.19 -26.95
C ILE A 350 -5.93 12.51 -27.73
N LEU A 351 -6.79 13.37 -27.18
CA LEU A 351 -8.02 13.75 -27.89
C LEU A 351 -7.71 14.47 -29.21
N GLN A 352 -6.73 15.38 -29.21
CA GLN A 352 -6.28 16.08 -30.42
C GLN A 352 -5.74 15.09 -31.46
N TRP A 353 -4.86 14.19 -31.04
CA TRP A 353 -4.29 13.18 -31.91
C TRP A 353 -5.35 12.21 -32.45
N ALA A 354 -6.25 11.71 -31.61
CA ALA A 354 -7.32 10.79 -32.02
C ALA A 354 -8.27 11.45 -33.03
N ARG A 355 -8.65 12.72 -32.82
CA ARG A 355 -9.47 13.47 -33.77
C ARG A 355 -8.76 13.72 -35.10
N ALA A 356 -7.48 14.11 -35.05
CA ALA A 356 -6.68 14.35 -36.25
C ALA A 356 -6.51 13.09 -37.12
N ASN A 357 -6.58 11.89 -36.50
CA ASN A 357 -6.46 10.61 -37.17
C ASN A 357 -7.82 9.94 -37.47
N GLY A 358 -8.93 10.69 -37.37
CA GLY A 358 -10.26 10.21 -37.80
C GLY A 358 -10.97 9.29 -36.82
N CYS A 359 -10.61 9.31 -35.52
CA CYS A 359 -11.38 8.60 -34.50
C CYS A 359 -12.81 9.18 -34.43
N PRO A 360 -13.86 8.34 -34.46
CA PRO A 360 -15.22 8.83 -34.32
C PRO A 360 -15.42 9.47 -32.93
N TRP A 361 -16.35 10.41 -32.84
CA TRP A 361 -16.74 11.09 -31.60
C TRP A 361 -18.21 11.49 -31.66
N ASP A 362 -18.83 11.76 -30.52
CA ASP A 362 -20.19 12.29 -30.44
C ASP A 362 -20.40 13.19 -29.21
N ALA A 363 -21.66 13.52 -28.91
CA ALA A 363 -22.02 14.36 -27.78
C ALA A 363 -21.56 13.79 -26.43
N ALA A 364 -21.33 12.48 -26.30
CA ALA A 364 -20.81 11.88 -25.08
C ALA A 364 -19.41 12.42 -24.75
N THR A 365 -18.59 12.72 -25.76
CA THR A 365 -17.27 13.33 -25.57
C THR A 365 -17.34 14.66 -24.84
N ILE A 366 -18.31 15.52 -25.19
CA ILE A 366 -18.51 16.82 -24.54
C ILE A 366 -19.06 16.62 -23.12
N ASN A 367 -20.08 15.76 -22.96
CA ASN A 367 -20.70 15.48 -21.67
C ASN A 367 -19.69 14.92 -20.66
N LEU A 368 -18.86 13.96 -21.08
CA LEU A 368 -17.83 13.38 -20.23
C LEU A 368 -16.71 14.37 -19.92
N ALA A 369 -16.33 15.26 -20.84
CA ALA A 369 -15.38 16.33 -20.54
C ALA A 369 -15.89 17.25 -19.42
N ILE A 370 -17.19 17.53 -19.38
CA ILE A 370 -17.83 18.32 -18.33
C ILE A 370 -17.83 17.54 -17.00
N LEU A 371 -18.25 16.28 -17.02
CA LEU A 371 -18.29 15.43 -15.83
C LEU A 371 -16.89 15.23 -15.21
N GLY A 372 -15.88 15.09 -16.05
CA GLY A 372 -14.48 15.04 -15.64
C GLY A 372 -13.90 16.36 -15.14
N GLY A 373 -14.67 17.45 -15.16
CA GLY A 373 -14.21 18.78 -14.76
C GLY A 373 -13.22 19.44 -15.73
N ASN A 374 -12.99 18.83 -16.90
CA ASN A 374 -12.06 19.29 -17.93
C ASN A 374 -12.68 20.34 -18.86
N LEU A 375 -14.01 20.46 -18.83
CA LEU A 375 -14.80 21.51 -19.47
C LEU A 375 -15.74 22.14 -18.44
N LYS A 376 -15.82 23.48 -18.40
CA LYS A 376 -16.81 24.20 -17.58
C LYS A 376 -17.86 24.83 -18.48
N LEU A 377 -19.14 24.58 -18.20
CA LEU A 377 -20.24 25.28 -18.86
C LEU A 377 -20.55 26.57 -18.10
N GLN A 378 -20.58 27.71 -18.78
CA GLN A 378 -21.23 28.90 -18.23
C GLN A 378 -22.76 28.76 -18.35
N ASN A 379 -23.46 28.86 -17.22
CA ASN A 379 -24.92 29.08 -17.12
C ASN A 379 -25.87 27.90 -17.43
N GLY A 380 -25.57 26.67 -16.99
CA GLY A 380 -26.60 25.70 -16.56
C GLY A 380 -27.75 25.33 -17.52
N ARG A 381 -27.63 25.51 -18.83
CA ARG A 381 -28.67 25.10 -19.81
C ARG A 381 -28.09 24.15 -20.86
N VAL A 382 -28.59 22.93 -20.87
CA VAL A 382 -28.42 21.97 -21.95
C VAL A 382 -29.43 22.35 -23.03
N GLY A 383 -29.00 23.06 -24.07
CA GLY A 383 -29.79 23.21 -25.28
C GLY A 383 -29.86 21.85 -25.99
N ALA A 384 -31.07 21.37 -26.25
CA ALA A 384 -31.31 20.11 -26.96
C ALA A 384 -30.58 20.05 -28.31
N PRO A 385 -30.13 18.86 -28.77
CA PRO A 385 -29.43 18.73 -30.04
C PRO A 385 -30.41 18.96 -31.20
N SER A 386 -30.37 20.14 -31.82
CA SER A 386 -31.06 20.35 -33.10
C SER A 386 -30.27 19.67 -34.22
N HIS A 387 -31.00 18.97 -35.09
CA HIS A 387 -30.51 18.06 -36.13
C HIS A 387 -29.72 18.71 -37.29
N THR A 388 -29.19 19.92 -37.12
CA THR A 388 -28.43 20.62 -38.17
C THR A 388 -27.38 21.52 -37.53
N GLY A 389 -26.10 21.17 -37.68
CA GLY A 389 -24.96 22.11 -37.62
C GLY A 389 -24.68 22.83 -36.31
N ILE A 390 -23.51 22.53 -35.73
CA ILE A 390 -22.68 23.47 -34.95
C ILE A 390 -23.42 24.17 -33.79
N GLY A 391 -23.50 23.48 -32.65
CA GLY A 391 -23.96 24.06 -31.39
C GLY A 391 -22.86 24.88 -30.71
N SER A 392 -22.92 26.19 -30.93
CA SER A 392 -22.11 27.24 -30.31
C SER A 392 -22.13 27.20 -28.78
N VAL A 393 -21.01 26.87 -28.13
CA VAL A 393 -20.69 27.31 -26.75
C VAL A 393 -19.18 27.55 -26.64
N LEU A 394 -18.78 28.81 -26.84
CA LEU A 394 -17.55 29.35 -26.25
C LEU A 394 -17.84 29.61 -24.76
N LEU A 395 -16.95 29.22 -23.83
CA LEU A 395 -16.28 30.12 -22.87
C LEU A 395 -15.63 29.39 -21.66
N TYR A 396 -14.30 29.45 -21.67
CA TYR A 396 -13.27 29.31 -20.60
C TYR A 396 -12.98 27.95 -19.93
N GLY A 397 -11.92 27.30 -20.43
CA GLY A 397 -11.14 26.23 -19.80
C GLY A 397 -10.27 25.50 -20.83
N LYS A 398 -9.16 24.86 -20.44
CA LYS A 398 -8.04 24.32 -21.27
C LYS A 398 -8.42 23.53 -22.56
N PHE A 399 -9.67 23.12 -22.74
CA PHE A 399 -10.18 22.36 -23.89
C PHE A 399 -10.86 23.20 -25.00
N VAL A 400 -11.13 24.49 -24.78
CA VAL A 400 -12.17 25.23 -25.54
C VAL A 400 -11.80 25.64 -26.98
N CYS A 401 -10.54 25.80 -27.36
CA CYS A 401 -10.24 26.42 -28.67
C CYS A 401 -10.23 25.46 -29.89
N PHE A 402 -10.21 24.14 -29.73
CA PHE A 402 -9.85 23.23 -30.83
C PHE A 402 -10.96 22.30 -31.34
N LEU A 403 -12.11 22.24 -30.68
CA LEU A 403 -13.22 21.40 -31.18
C LEU A 403 -13.94 21.99 -32.41
N HIS A 404 -13.73 23.29 -32.70
CA HIS A 404 -14.43 24.04 -33.75
C HIS A 404 -13.72 24.12 -35.11
N SER A 405 -12.51 23.57 -35.27
CA SER A 405 -11.78 23.67 -36.54
C SER A 405 -11.38 22.29 -37.05
N PHE A 406 -11.51 22.08 -38.36
CA PHE A 406 -11.26 20.86 -39.14
C PHE A 406 -12.46 19.88 -39.22
N ALA A 407 -13.44 20.27 -40.02
CA ALA A 407 -14.10 19.35 -40.94
C ALA A 407 -13.55 19.63 -42.36
N PRO A 408 -13.33 18.62 -43.22
CA PRO A 408 -13.00 18.83 -44.64
C PRO A 408 -14.15 19.46 -45.42
#